data_AF-A0A3C0PF96-F1
#
_entry.id   AF-A0A3C0PF96-F1
#
_cell.length_a   1.000
_cell.length_b   1.000
_cell.length_c   1.000
_cell.angle_alpha   90.00
_cell.angle_beta   90.00
_cell.angle_gamma   90.00
#
_symmetry.space_group_name_H-M   'P 1'
#
loop_
_entity.id
_entity.type
_entity.pdbx_description
1 polymer ?
#
loop_
_entity_poly.entity_id
_entity_poly.type
_entity_poly.pdbx_seq_one_letter_code
_entity_poly.pdbx_strand_id
1 'polypeptide(L)'
;SSFPMEFFKLEKLDWLQLWSNQFKTIPEEIVKLTSLRELYLNRNRLTNFPTGITRMKSLKYVDFQDNQICNVSPEIAAWLKKKDTQWKAKQTCMEH
;
A
#
# COMPACT_ATOMS: atom_id res chain seq x y z
N SER A 1 10.25 0.15 12.46
CA SER A 1 9.15 0.40 13.40
C SER A 1 7.94 -0.38 12.93
N SER A 2 7.25 -1.06 13.84
CA SER A 2 6.00 -1.78 13.58
C SER A 2 4.80 -0.94 14.03
N PHE A 3 3.63 -1.16 13.42
CA PHE A 3 2.38 -0.55 13.87
C PHE A 3 1.90 -1.28 15.14
N PRO A 4 1.46 -0.56 16.20
CA PRO A 4 0.80 -1.19 17.34
C PRO A 4 -0.55 -1.77 16.91
N MET A 5 -0.98 -2.89 17.48
CA MET A 5 -2.21 -3.57 17.03
C MET A 5 -3.47 -2.73 17.23
N GLU A 6 -3.46 -1.83 18.21
CA GLU A 6 -4.51 -0.87 18.51
C GLU A 6 -4.75 0.12 17.36
N PHE A 7 -3.72 0.41 16.54
CA PHE A 7 -3.84 1.28 15.37
C PHE A 7 -4.90 0.76 14.39
N PHE A 8 -5.00 -0.56 14.23
CA PHE A 8 -5.95 -1.19 13.31
C PHE A 8 -7.39 -1.24 13.84
N LYS A 9 -7.65 -0.70 15.04
CA LYS A 9 -9.00 -0.51 15.59
C LYS A 9 -9.61 0.84 15.22
N LEU A 10 -8.88 1.68 14.48
CA LEU A 10 -9.37 2.98 14.00
C LEU A 10 -10.34 2.80 12.82
N GLU A 11 -11.50 2.19 13.08
CA GLU A 11 -12.48 1.83 12.04
C GLU A 11 -13.02 3.03 11.26
N LYS A 12 -12.96 4.24 11.83
CA LYS A 12 -13.39 5.50 11.21
C LYS A 12 -12.28 6.26 10.50
N LEU A 13 -11.06 5.72 10.44
CA LEU A 13 -9.95 6.39 9.76
C LEU A 13 -10.25 6.51 8.26
N ASP A 14 -10.28 7.74 7.76
CA ASP A 14 -10.65 8.04 6.38
C ASP A 14 -9.43 8.19 5.46
N TRP A 15 -8.34 8.76 5.97
CA TRP A 15 -7.08 8.93 5.25
C TRP A 15 -5.89 8.58 6.15
N LEU A 16 -4.86 7.98 5.55
CA LEU A 16 -3.64 7.58 6.23
C LEU A 16 -2.40 8.04 5.45
N GLN A 17 -1.57 8.86 6.09
CA GLN A 17 -0.31 9.34 5.52
C GLN A 17 0.90 8.66 6.16
N LEU A 18 1.67 7.97 5.32
CA LEU A 18 2.89 7.25 5.68
C LEU A 18 4.03 7.56 4.70
N TRP A 19 3.90 8.60 3.91
CA TRP A 19 4.84 8.99 2.86
C TRP A 19 6.20 9.42 3.43
N SER A 20 7.27 9.31 2.63
CA SER A 20 8.65 9.64 3.02
C SER A 20 9.13 8.94 4.30
N ASN A 21 8.91 7.63 4.36
CA ASN A 21 9.39 6.77 5.44
C ASN A 21 10.33 5.68 4.88
N GLN A 22 10.62 4.67 5.70
CA GLN A 22 11.48 3.54 5.31
C GLN A 22 10.73 2.20 5.38
N PHE A 23 9.40 2.22 5.19
CA PHE A 23 8.60 0.99 5.23
C PHE A 23 9.01 0.06 4.09
N LYS A 24 9.29 -1.19 4.42
CA LYS A 24 9.54 -2.27 3.45
C LYS A 24 8.28 -3.06 3.11
N THR A 25 7.32 -3.08 4.03
CA THR A 25 6.03 -3.76 3.90
C THR A 25 4.97 -2.96 4.65
N ILE A 26 3.71 -3.21 4.31
CA ILE A 26 2.54 -2.82 5.11
C ILE A 26 1.91 -4.10 5.65
N PRO A 27 1.56 -4.17 6.95
CA PRO A 27 0.98 -5.36 7.56
C PRO A 27 -0.38 -5.71 6.96
N GLU A 28 -0.72 -7.01 6.95
CA GLU A 28 -2.03 -7.51 6.48
C GLU A 28 -3.19 -6.90 7.28
N GLU A 29 -2.96 -6.51 8.54
CA GLU A 29 -3.94 -5.86 9.40
C GLU A 29 -4.45 -4.51 8.87
N ILE A 30 -3.80 -3.89 7.88
CA ILE A 30 -4.29 -2.66 7.22
C ILE A 30 -5.71 -2.82 6.69
N VAL A 31 -6.12 -4.06 6.34
CA VAL A 31 -7.46 -4.38 5.85
C VAL A 31 -8.57 -4.18 6.89
N LYS A 32 -8.22 -4.09 8.18
CA LYS A 32 -9.16 -3.79 9.26
C LYS A 32 -9.60 -2.32 9.25
N LEU A 33 -8.88 -1.44 8.57
CA LEU A 33 -9.27 -0.04 8.37
C LEU A 33 -10.35 0.05 7.29
N THR A 34 -11.54 -0.44 7.61
CA THR A 34 -12.65 -0.64 6.65
C THR A 34 -13.20 0.65 6.08
N SER A 35 -13.05 1.79 6.76
CA SER A 35 -13.44 3.11 6.25
C SER A 35 -12.35 3.82 5.44
N LEU A 36 -11.13 3.27 5.35
CA LEU A 36 -10.01 3.98 4.72
C LEU A 36 -10.27 4.23 3.24
N ARG A 37 -10.21 5.49 2.84
CA ARG A 37 -10.43 5.96 1.46
C ARG A 37 -9.14 6.38 0.77
N GLU A 38 -8.19 6.93 1.51
CA GLU A 38 -6.94 7.45 0.97
C GLU A 38 -5.73 6.92 1.73
N LEU A 39 -4.76 6.37 1.00
CA LEU A 39 -3.53 5.80 1.58
C LEU A 39 -2.30 6.35 0.85
N TYR A 40 -1.49 7.13 1.55
CA TYR A 40 -0.27 7.72 1.00
C TYR A 40 0.96 6.96 1.52
N LEU A 41 1.64 6.27 0.61
CA LEU A 41 2.80 5.40 0.85
C LEU A 41 4.00 5.80 0.00
N ASN A 42 3.92 6.88 -0.76
CA ASN A 42 4.97 7.30 -1.65
C ASN A 42 6.30 7.58 -0.92
N ARG A 43 7.42 7.42 -1.61
CA ARG A 43 8.78 7.59 -1.05
C ARG A 43 9.02 6.67 0.15
N ASN A 44 8.81 5.38 -0.06
CA ASN A 44 9.13 4.33 0.91
C ASN A 44 10.05 3.29 0.23
N ARG A 45 10.19 2.11 0.82
CA ARG A 45 10.97 0.99 0.26
C ARG A 45 10.09 -0.25 0.12
N LEU A 46 8.79 -0.06 -0.12
CA LEU A 46 7.82 -1.15 -0.22
C LEU A 46 8.20 -2.04 -1.38
N THR A 47 8.26 -3.35 -1.14
CA THR A 47 8.52 -4.34 -2.19
C THR A 47 7.25 -5.04 -2.67
N ASN A 48 6.18 -4.99 -1.87
CA ASN A 48 4.90 -5.60 -2.18
C ASN A 48 3.77 -4.94 -1.35
N PHE A 49 2.53 -5.37 -1.61
CA PHE A 49 1.35 -5.05 -0.82
C PHE A 49 0.77 -6.31 -0.16
N PRO A 50 0.06 -6.15 0.97
CA PRO A 50 -0.71 -7.25 1.55
C PRO A 50 -1.79 -7.73 0.59
N THR A 51 -1.99 -9.04 0.49
CA THR A 51 -2.96 -9.64 -0.44
C THR A 51 -4.37 -9.15 -0.18
N GLY A 52 -4.73 -8.91 1.08
CA GLY A 52 -6.05 -8.43 1.43
C GLY A 52 -6.37 -6.99 0.99
N ILE A 53 -5.39 -6.20 0.52
CA ILE A 53 -5.63 -4.84 0.03
C ILE A 53 -6.61 -4.81 -1.15
N THR A 54 -6.65 -5.89 -1.93
CA THR A 54 -7.56 -6.03 -3.09
C THR A 54 -9.04 -6.05 -2.68
N ARG A 55 -9.33 -6.38 -1.41
CA ARG A 55 -10.68 -6.45 -0.85
C ARG A 55 -11.15 -5.16 -0.19
N MET A 56 -10.30 -4.15 -0.05
CA MET A 56 -10.64 -2.87 0.60
C MET A 56 -11.54 -2.01 -0.30
N LYS A 57 -12.87 -2.21 -0.23
CA LYS A 57 -13.87 -1.55 -1.09
C LYS A 57 -13.94 -0.02 -0.92
N SER A 58 -13.63 0.46 0.27
CA SER A 58 -13.64 1.90 0.60
C SER A 58 -12.44 2.64 0.01
N LEU A 59 -11.33 1.93 -0.25
CA LEU A 59 -10.05 2.53 -0.66
C LEU A 59 -10.13 3.06 -2.09
N LYS A 60 -10.23 4.38 -2.22
CA LYS A 60 -10.37 5.08 -3.50
C LYS A 60 -9.02 5.42 -4.08
N TYR A 61 -8.16 6.05 -3.28
CA TYR A 61 -6.86 6.55 -3.71
C TYR A 61 -5.73 5.86 -2.95
N VAL A 62 -4.67 5.53 -3.68
CA VAL A 62 -3.43 5.03 -3.10
C VAL A 62 -2.27 5.65 -3.87
N ASP A 63 -1.44 6.42 -3.18
CA ASP A 63 -0.15 6.85 -3.72
C ASP A 63 0.94 5.93 -3.21
N PHE A 64 1.66 5.31 -4.13
CA PHE A 64 2.75 4.39 -3.81
C PHE A 64 3.95 4.59 -4.72
N GLN A 65 4.05 5.77 -5.35
CA GLN A 65 5.19 6.15 -6.19
C GLN A 65 6.49 6.19 -5.37
N ASP A 66 7.64 6.10 -6.03
CA ASP A 66 8.95 6.09 -5.36
C ASP A 66 9.04 4.98 -4.29
N ASN A 67 8.66 3.75 -4.68
CA ASN A 67 8.86 2.53 -3.93
C ASN A 67 9.61 1.49 -4.79
N GLN A 68 9.75 0.28 -4.26
CA GLN A 68 10.48 -0.83 -4.89
C GLN A 68 9.54 -2.00 -5.20
N ILE A 69 8.28 -1.70 -5.54
CA ILE A 69 7.22 -2.70 -5.70
C ILE A 69 7.49 -3.50 -6.97
N CYS A 70 8.07 -4.68 -6.81
CA CYS A 70 8.59 -5.51 -7.88
C CYS A 70 8.22 -6.97 -7.60
N ASN A 71 8.00 -7.78 -8.64
CA ASN A 71 7.64 -9.21 -8.51
C ASN A 71 6.42 -9.49 -7.60
N VAL A 72 5.34 -8.71 -7.77
CA VAL A 72 4.07 -8.95 -7.06
C VAL A 72 3.27 -10.09 -7.70
N SER A 73 2.32 -10.66 -6.96
CA SER A 73 1.40 -11.68 -7.50
C SER A 73 0.52 -11.12 -8.62
N PRO A 74 -0.03 -11.96 -9.52
CA PRO A 74 -0.93 -11.49 -10.58
C PRO A 74 -2.15 -10.70 -10.07
N GLU A 75 -2.67 -11.08 -8.90
CA GLU A 75 -3.79 -10.39 -8.26
C GLU A 75 -3.40 -8.95 -7.86
N ILE A 76 -2.25 -8.78 -7.22
CA ILE A 76 -1.75 -7.46 -6.81
C ILE A 76 -1.35 -6.64 -8.03
N ALA A 77 -0.73 -7.25 -9.04
CA ALA A 77 -0.41 -6.56 -10.30
C ALA A 77 -1.67 -6.01 -10.99
N ALA A 78 -2.75 -6.80 -11.03
CA ALA A 78 -4.03 -6.38 -11.59
C ALA A 78 -4.66 -5.24 -10.77
N TRP A 79 -4.56 -5.31 -9.44
CA TRP A 79 -5.03 -4.25 -8.55
C TRP A 79 -4.24 -2.94 -8.72
N LEU A 80 -2.90 -3.01 -8.74
CA LEU A 80 -2.03 -1.84 -8.96
C LEU A 80 -2.30 -1.17 -10.30
N LYS A 81 -2.48 -1.96 -11.37
CA LYS A 81 -2.83 -1.44 -12.70
C LYS A 81 -4.14 -0.65 -12.72
N LYS A 82 -5.11 -0.99 -11.85
CA LYS A 82 -6.35 -0.23 -11.68
C LYS A 82 -6.15 1.08 -10.92
N LYS A 83 -5.13 1.16 -10.06
CA LYS A 83 -4.83 2.35 -9.25
C LYS A 83 -3.90 3.34 -9.95
N ASP A 84 -2.89 2.83 -10.66
CA ASP A 84 -1.98 3.61 -11.49
C ASP A 84 -1.57 2.76 -12.70
N THR A 85 -1.95 3.19 -13.91
CA THR A 85 -1.64 2.46 -15.15
C THR A 85 -0.15 2.43 -15.46
N GLN A 86 0.61 3.38 -14.91
CA GLN A 86 2.06 3.50 -15.08
C GLN A 86 2.84 2.95 -13.88
N TRP A 87 2.19 2.21 -12.98
CA TRP A 87 2.79 1.82 -11.70
C TRP A 87 4.19 1.24 -11.83
N LYS A 88 4.41 0.32 -12.78
CA LYS A 88 5.71 -0.33 -13.01
C LYS A 88 6.82 0.63 -13.44
N ALA A 89 6.50 1.63 -14.25
CA ALA A 89 7.48 2.60 -14.76
C ALA A 89 7.93 3.59 -13.67
N LYS A 90 7.18 3.67 -12.56
CA LYS A 90 7.42 4.57 -11.43
C LYS A 90 8.04 3.87 -10.21
N GLN A 91 8.39 2.59 -10.32
CA GLN A 91 9.08 1.86 -9.26
C GLN A 91 10.56 1.73 -9.56
N THR A 92 11.39 1.83 -8.52
CA THR A 92 12.82 1.54 -8.61
C THR A 92 13.05 0.12 -8.14
N CYS A 93 13.10 -0.85 -9.06
CA CYS A 93 13.47 -2.22 -8.71
C CYS A 93 14.96 -2.30 -8.42
N MET A 94 15.35 -2.96 -7.33
CA MET A 94 16.75 -3.35 -7.16
C MET A 94 17.03 -4.56 -8.06
N GLU A 95 17.88 -4.36 -9.06
CA GLU A 95 18.57 -5.48 -9.71
C GLU A 95 19.48 -6.13 -8.65
N HIS A 96 19.29 -7.42 -8.38
CA HIS A 96 20.21 -8.21 -7.55
C HIS A 96 21.28 -8.82 -8.44
#